data_AF-A0A059C973-F1
#
_entry.id   AF-A0A059C973-F1
#
_cell.length_a   1.000
_cell.length_b   1.000
_cell.length_c   1.000
_cell.angle_alpha   90.00
_cell.angle_beta   90.00
_cell.angle_gamma   90.00
#
_symmetry.space_group_name_H-M   'P 1'
#
loop_
_entity.id
_entity.type
_entity.pdbx_description
1 polymer ?
#
loop_
_entity_poly.entity_id
_entity_poly.type
_entity_poly.pdbx_seq_one_letter_code
_entity_poly.pdbx_strand_id
1 'polypeptide(L)'
;MDPPGADNPPPAPAISDRVLIGGTVAPVTLTADGSLVWPGGRHRSLSLEEEVLGVDAEGPRIRIKALVDDGAGDRACWAGSKGGGGGLVRKDVVFEPLSEESRRLWCDKLRGCLDSLDRPKKLFILLNPFGGKKLAPKTLANVVKPLLEDAGIQFDIQGLSFTSCLLIAHAKFFTAISETQHQFHAKEVARSLDLSKYDGIVCVSGDGILVEVVNGLLEREDWEAAIKVPIGMVPAGTGNGMVKSLLDSVGEPCTASYATLAIIRGHKKSLDVATIKQGDAKFFSILMLSWGLVADIDIESEKYRWMGSARLDFYALQRILHLRRYSGRISFVPAPGYETHGEPTSYSGNFGGKDIVFEKSEGSSAKVEGQGYQGPDVKLEELSWRSIDGPFVSIWLHNVPWGGEDIMAAPDAKENKVISQSVCKVHIFTSSYSYKQHHHILWAEHKGSTIKKCRYFIRQLR
;
A
#
# COMPACT_ATOMS: atom_id res chain seq x y z
N MET A 1 12.71 -10.81 44.81
CA MET A 1 12.06 -9.63 44.22
C MET A 1 13.10 -8.52 44.28
N ASP A 2 13.92 -8.44 43.25
CA ASP A 2 14.81 -7.29 43.06
C ASP A 2 14.02 -6.15 42.41
N PRO A 3 14.28 -4.88 42.75
CA PRO A 3 13.56 -3.75 42.19
C PRO A 3 13.93 -3.54 40.70
N PRO A 4 13.00 -3.07 39.85
CA PRO A 4 13.31 -2.75 38.47
C PRO A 4 14.01 -1.39 38.39
N GLY A 5 15.05 -1.31 37.55
CA GLY A 5 15.66 -0.04 37.14
C GLY A 5 17.03 0.24 37.76
N ALA A 6 18.00 -0.65 37.52
CA ALA A 6 19.39 -0.20 37.51
C ALA A 6 19.60 0.60 36.22
N ASP A 7 19.91 1.89 36.36
CA ASP A 7 20.38 2.76 35.29
C ASP A 7 21.54 2.07 34.57
N ASN A 8 21.30 1.62 33.32
CA ASN A 8 22.41 1.32 32.43
C ASN A 8 23.26 2.59 32.32
N PRO A 9 24.60 2.52 32.44
CA PRO A 9 25.45 3.68 32.25
C PRO A 9 25.14 4.29 30.86
N PRO A 10 25.06 5.63 30.75
CA PRO A 10 24.75 6.26 29.48
C PRO A 10 25.74 5.78 28.41
N PRO A 11 25.25 5.46 27.20
CA PRO A 11 26.09 4.93 26.13
C PRO A 11 27.28 5.85 25.88
N ALA A 12 28.45 5.24 25.62
CA ALA A 12 29.67 5.99 25.42
C ALA A 12 29.49 7.03 24.29
N PRO A 13 30.02 8.26 24.45
CA PRO A 13 29.86 9.30 23.44
C PRO A 13 30.66 8.96 22.18
N ALA A 14 30.02 8.98 21.01
CA ALA A 14 30.68 8.90 19.72
C ALA A 14 31.42 10.21 19.39
N ILE A 15 30.82 11.34 19.79
CA ILE A 15 31.44 12.67 19.82
C ILE A 15 30.71 13.51 20.87
N SER A 16 31.46 14.31 21.63
CA SER A 16 30.93 15.30 22.56
C SER A 16 31.77 16.56 22.45
N ASP A 17 31.11 17.70 22.18
CA ASP A 17 31.81 18.98 22.04
C ASP A 17 30.93 20.16 22.48
N ARG A 18 31.55 21.30 22.76
CA ARG A 18 30.85 22.55 23.04
C ARG A 18 30.57 23.27 21.73
N VAL A 19 29.31 23.61 21.50
CA VAL A 19 28.86 24.29 20.28
C VAL A 19 27.96 25.46 20.65
N LEU A 20 27.76 26.39 19.74
CA LEU A 20 26.82 27.51 19.90
C LEU A 20 25.42 27.07 19.46
N ILE A 21 24.46 27.11 20.37
CA ILE A 21 23.02 26.93 20.10
C ILE A 21 22.31 28.23 20.45
N GLY A 22 21.69 28.89 19.45
CA GLY A 22 21.01 30.17 19.69
C GLY A 22 21.92 31.26 20.30
N GLY A 23 23.22 31.22 19.99
CA GLY A 23 24.24 32.14 20.54
C GLY A 23 24.77 31.77 21.93
N THR A 24 24.28 30.70 22.56
CA THR A 24 24.78 30.22 23.86
C THR A 24 25.66 28.99 23.67
N VAL A 25 26.83 28.96 24.32
CA VAL A 25 27.72 27.79 24.29
C VAL A 25 27.14 26.68 25.17
N ALA A 26 26.81 25.54 24.55
CA ALA A 26 26.25 24.38 25.23
C ALA A 26 26.98 23.08 24.77
N PRO A 27 27.16 22.08 25.65
CA PRO A 27 27.63 20.76 25.23
C PRO A 27 26.58 20.06 24.35
N VAL A 28 27.01 19.50 23.24
CA VAL A 28 26.20 18.60 22.41
C VAL A 28 26.92 17.28 22.33
N THR A 29 26.19 16.18 22.50
CA THR A 29 26.74 14.84 22.48
C THR A 29 25.95 13.98 21.50
N LEU A 30 26.66 13.33 20.58
CA LEU A 30 26.13 12.20 19.84
C LEU A 30 26.64 10.93 20.52
N THR A 31 25.73 10.11 21.00
CA THR A 31 26.04 8.86 21.66
C THR A 31 26.29 7.75 20.63
N ALA A 32 26.97 6.68 21.05
CA ALA A 32 27.29 5.55 20.17
C ALA A 32 26.06 4.79 19.63
N ASP A 33 24.93 4.85 20.34
CA ASP A 33 23.62 4.34 19.93
C ASP A 33 22.85 5.31 19.01
N GLY A 34 23.46 6.41 18.58
CA GLY A 34 22.84 7.32 17.63
C GLY A 34 21.82 8.28 18.24
N SER A 35 21.93 8.62 19.53
CA SER A 35 21.13 9.68 20.15
C SER A 35 21.90 10.99 20.19
N LEU A 36 21.33 12.06 19.65
CA LEU A 36 21.86 13.43 19.71
C LEU A 36 21.25 14.17 20.89
N VAL A 37 22.05 14.57 21.89
CA VAL A 37 21.60 15.16 23.15
C VAL A 37 22.23 16.53 23.38
N TRP A 38 21.43 17.51 23.82
CA TRP A 38 21.90 18.88 24.13
C TRP A 38 21.09 19.56 25.26
N PRO A 39 21.58 20.64 25.88
CA PRO A 39 20.82 21.42 26.87
C PRO A 39 19.66 22.32 26.31
N GLY A 40 18.40 22.11 26.69
CA GLY A 40 17.16 22.91 26.48
C GLY A 40 15.83 22.53 27.27
N GLY A 41 14.61 22.73 26.77
CA GLY A 41 13.36 22.34 27.49
C GLY A 41 12.99 20.86 27.32
N ARG A 42 11.69 20.51 27.38
CA ARG A 42 11.20 19.20 26.86
C ARG A 42 11.68 19.05 25.39
N HIS A 43 12.20 17.87 25.00
CA HIS A 43 12.89 17.56 23.73
C HIS A 43 14.35 18.07 23.61
N ARG A 44 15.22 17.52 24.47
CA ARG A 44 16.69 17.69 24.45
C ARG A 44 17.45 16.57 23.72
N SER A 45 16.74 15.58 23.18
CA SER A 45 17.34 14.45 22.48
C SER A 45 16.64 14.23 21.15
N LEU A 46 17.38 13.75 20.15
CA LEU A 46 16.85 13.21 18.90
C LEU A 46 17.49 11.86 18.62
N SER A 47 16.68 10.86 18.27
CA SER A 47 17.19 9.62 17.70
C SER A 47 17.53 9.82 16.23
N LEU A 48 18.76 9.48 15.83
CA LEU A 48 19.18 9.56 14.43
C LEU A 48 18.40 8.58 13.54
N GLU A 49 18.10 7.39 14.06
CA GLU A 49 17.36 6.36 13.35
C GLU A 49 15.88 6.74 13.21
N GLU A 50 15.26 7.17 14.30
CA GLU A 50 13.81 7.34 14.38
C GLU A 50 13.32 8.71 13.92
N GLU A 51 14.03 9.79 14.27
CA GLU A 51 13.53 11.17 14.15
C GLU A 51 14.31 12.03 13.16
N VAL A 52 15.62 11.81 13.00
CA VAL A 52 16.44 12.62 12.09
C VAL A 52 16.22 12.17 10.64
N LEU A 53 15.79 13.09 9.79
CA LEU A 53 15.66 12.87 8.35
C LEU A 53 17.00 13.03 7.65
N GLY A 54 17.70 14.13 7.93
CA GLY A 54 18.96 14.47 7.25
C GLY A 54 19.72 15.60 7.92
N VAL A 55 20.93 15.86 7.42
CA VAL A 55 21.87 16.84 7.97
C VAL A 55 22.49 17.68 6.86
N ASP A 56 22.35 19.00 7.00
CA ASP A 56 22.95 19.99 6.10
C ASP A 56 24.02 20.83 6.81
N ALA A 57 25.05 21.23 6.07
CA ALA A 57 26.06 22.17 6.53
C ALA A 57 25.90 23.50 5.78
N GLU A 58 25.52 24.56 6.50
CA GLU A 58 25.26 25.90 5.97
C GLU A 58 26.29 26.89 6.55
N GLY A 59 27.40 27.10 5.82
CA GLY A 59 28.50 27.91 6.35
C GLY A 59 29.05 27.29 7.65
N PRO A 60 29.22 28.05 8.75
CA PRO A 60 29.73 27.49 10.00
C PRO A 60 28.70 26.62 10.75
N ARG A 61 27.43 26.61 10.32
CA ARG A 61 26.33 25.95 11.04
C ARG A 61 26.05 24.56 10.50
N ILE A 62 25.62 23.67 11.38
CA ILE A 62 25.08 22.36 11.07
C ILE A 62 23.58 22.39 11.39
N ARG A 63 22.75 22.04 10.41
CA ARG A 63 21.29 21.93 10.53
C ARG A 63 20.92 20.45 10.51
N ILE A 64 20.31 19.99 11.60
CA ILE A 64 19.67 18.68 11.71
C ILE A 64 18.19 18.87 11.38
N LYS A 65 17.72 18.19 10.33
CA LYS A 65 16.30 18.17 9.95
C LYS A 65 15.67 16.94 10.57
N ALA A 66 14.65 17.12 11.40
CA ALA A 66 13.99 16.05 12.11
C ALA A 66 12.46 16.12 11.95
N LEU A 67 11.82 14.98 12.17
CA LEU A 67 10.36 14.84 12.25
C LEU A 67 10.02 14.29 13.62
N VAL A 68 9.35 15.10 14.45
CA VAL A 68 9.09 14.78 15.87
C VAL A 68 7.59 14.87 16.17
N ASP A 69 7.12 14.14 17.18
CA ASP A 69 5.75 14.28 17.68
C ASP A 69 5.60 15.65 18.40
N ASP A 70 4.55 16.40 18.06
CA ASP A 70 4.19 17.68 18.69
C ASP A 70 3.76 17.54 20.16
N GLY A 71 3.61 16.31 20.68
CA GLY A 71 3.34 16.06 22.11
C GLY A 71 1.97 16.59 22.59
N ALA A 72 1.09 16.98 21.68
CA ALA A 72 -0.25 17.47 21.96
C ALA A 72 -1.24 16.36 22.44
N GLY A 73 -0.73 15.17 22.76
CA GLY A 73 -1.53 14.03 23.25
C GLY A 73 -2.03 14.15 24.70
N ASP A 74 -1.60 15.15 25.47
CA ASP A 74 -1.97 15.31 26.89
C ASP A 74 -3.12 16.33 27.13
N ARG A 75 -3.80 16.79 26.07
CA ARG A 75 -5.01 17.64 26.19
C ARG A 75 -6.14 17.16 25.28
N ALA A 76 -6.88 16.14 25.71
CA ALA A 76 -8.30 16.01 25.41
C ALA A 76 -8.99 14.99 26.34
N CYS A 77 -9.23 15.38 27.59
CA CYS A 77 -10.41 14.88 28.29
C CYS A 77 -11.62 15.67 27.75
N TRP A 78 -12.67 14.95 27.37
CA TRP A 78 -14.04 15.40 27.04
C TRP A 78 -14.34 15.78 25.56
N ALA A 79 -15.36 15.08 25.04
CA ALA A 79 -16.19 15.33 23.85
C ALA A 79 -15.77 14.75 22.49
N GLY A 80 -16.38 13.60 22.18
CA GLY A 80 -16.69 13.04 20.85
C GLY A 80 -16.29 13.82 19.60
N SER A 81 -15.07 13.59 19.14
CA SER A 81 -14.67 13.62 17.72
C SER A 81 -13.47 12.71 17.57
N LYS A 82 -13.63 11.59 16.85
CA LYS A 82 -12.53 10.65 16.57
C LYS A 82 -11.55 11.30 15.59
N GLY A 83 -10.26 11.33 15.96
CA GLY A 83 -9.16 11.67 15.05
C GLY A 83 -8.40 12.96 15.38
N GLY A 84 -7.88 13.08 16.61
CA GLY A 84 -6.99 14.17 17.00
C GLY A 84 -5.82 13.65 17.83
N GLY A 85 -5.07 12.68 17.30
CA GLY A 85 -3.77 12.27 17.85
C GLY A 85 -2.67 13.23 17.38
N GLY A 86 -1.67 13.49 18.23
CA GLY A 86 -0.53 14.37 17.94
C GLY A 86 0.04 14.16 16.54
N GLY A 87 0.27 15.26 15.83
CA GLY A 87 0.83 15.25 14.49
C GLY A 87 2.35 15.26 14.53
N LEU A 88 2.99 14.59 13.55
CA LEU A 88 4.41 14.76 13.30
C LEU A 88 4.69 16.16 12.74
N VAL A 89 5.65 16.86 13.33
CA VAL A 89 6.05 18.23 12.99
C VAL A 89 7.53 18.25 12.59
N ARG A 90 7.81 18.92 11.47
CA ARG A 90 9.19 19.15 11.00
C ARG A 90 9.87 20.13 11.94
N LYS A 91 11.04 19.76 12.45
CA LYS A 91 11.84 20.56 13.38
C LYS A 91 13.28 20.61 12.93
N ASP A 92 13.81 21.82 12.91
CA ASP A 92 15.23 22.06 12.63
C ASP A 92 15.97 22.32 13.94
N VAL A 93 17.03 21.56 14.18
CA VAL A 93 17.99 21.83 15.25
C VAL A 93 19.27 22.33 14.61
N VAL A 94 19.64 23.57 14.93
CA VAL A 94 20.81 24.23 14.36
C VAL A 94 21.81 24.50 15.45
N PHE A 95 23.05 24.08 15.24
CA PHE A 95 24.18 24.41 16.10
C PHE A 95 25.41 24.79 15.29
N GLU A 96 26.29 25.56 15.91
CA GLU A 96 27.51 26.07 15.29
C GLU A 96 28.73 25.58 16.08
N PRO A 97 29.50 24.63 15.53
CA PRO A 97 30.77 24.18 16.09
C PRO A 97 31.77 25.33 16.26
N LEU A 98 32.57 25.30 17.33
CA LEU A 98 33.49 26.39 17.67
C LEU A 98 34.74 26.48 16.78
N SER A 99 35.00 25.47 15.96
CA SER A 99 36.11 25.44 15.02
C SER A 99 35.73 24.70 13.73
N GLU A 100 36.46 24.98 12.65
CA GLU A 100 36.28 24.29 11.37
C GLU A 100 36.61 22.79 11.47
N GLU A 101 37.57 22.41 12.31
CA GLU A 101 37.92 21.01 12.57
C GLU A 101 36.78 20.27 13.29
N SER A 102 36.21 20.91 14.32
CA SER A 102 35.03 20.38 15.02
C SER A 102 33.84 20.24 14.06
N ARG A 103 33.61 21.24 13.20
CA ARG A 103 32.56 21.19 12.18
C ARG A 103 32.69 19.98 11.26
N ARG A 104 33.90 19.74 10.74
CA ARG A 104 34.18 18.58 9.88
C ARG A 104 33.93 17.27 10.63
N LEU A 105 34.43 17.15 11.86
CA LEU A 105 34.25 15.95 12.66
C LEU A 105 32.77 15.66 12.95
N TRP A 106 31.98 16.69 13.28
CA TRP A 106 30.53 16.56 13.45
C TRP A 106 29.82 16.12 12.17
N CYS A 107 30.13 16.74 11.03
CA CYS A 107 29.56 16.36 9.75
C CYS A 107 29.89 14.90 9.40
N ASP A 108 31.14 14.49 9.56
CA ASP A 108 31.59 13.13 9.25
C ASP A 108 30.92 12.09 10.15
N LYS A 109 30.79 12.37 11.46
CA LYS A 109 30.13 11.48 12.41
C LYS A 109 28.63 11.35 12.14
N LEU A 110 27.93 12.48 11.97
CA LEU A 110 26.50 12.47 11.72
C LEU A 110 26.15 11.79 10.40
N ARG A 111 26.87 12.10 9.32
CA ARG A 111 26.68 11.44 8.03
C ARG A 111 27.04 9.96 8.09
N GLY A 112 28.15 9.61 8.73
CA GLY A 112 28.54 8.20 8.92
C GLY A 112 27.47 7.38 9.66
N CYS A 113 26.84 7.96 10.69
CA CYS A 113 25.70 7.33 11.37
C CYS A 113 24.50 7.18 10.43
N LEU A 114 24.09 8.23 9.71
CA LEU A 114 22.95 8.17 8.79
C LEU A 114 23.19 7.21 7.61
N ASP A 115 24.38 7.18 7.05
CA ASP A 115 24.77 6.28 5.97
C ASP A 115 24.75 4.80 6.40
N SER A 116 24.90 4.53 7.71
CA SER A 116 24.84 3.18 8.25
C SER A 116 23.41 2.62 8.42
N LEU A 117 22.38 3.45 8.28
CA LEU A 117 20.97 3.07 8.48
C LEU A 117 20.32 2.36 7.27
N ASP A 118 21.07 2.10 6.18
CA ASP A 118 20.57 1.46 4.95
C ASP A 118 19.29 2.12 4.37
N ARG A 119 19.18 3.45 4.50
CA ARG A 119 18.05 4.22 3.97
C ARG A 119 18.05 4.21 2.44
N PRO A 120 16.87 4.20 1.78
CA PRO A 120 16.80 4.29 0.34
C PRO A 120 17.36 5.62 -0.15
N LYS A 121 18.11 5.59 -1.26
CA LYS A 121 18.75 6.77 -1.86
C LYS A 121 17.99 7.27 -3.07
N LYS A 122 17.37 6.36 -3.84
CA LYS A 122 16.56 6.70 -5.01
C LYS A 122 15.26 5.90 -5.09
N LEU A 123 14.12 6.60 -5.19
CA LEU A 123 12.78 5.99 -5.21
C LEU A 123 12.02 6.32 -6.51
N PHE A 124 11.18 5.38 -6.97
CA PHE A 124 10.24 5.64 -8.07
C PHE A 124 8.82 5.84 -7.52
N ILE A 125 8.25 7.02 -7.71
CA ILE A 125 6.95 7.40 -7.14
C ILE A 125 5.84 7.27 -8.17
N LEU A 126 4.88 6.39 -7.90
CA LEU A 126 3.63 6.25 -8.63
C LEU A 126 2.54 7.07 -7.95
N LEU A 127 2.04 8.09 -8.65
CA LEU A 127 0.98 8.97 -8.16
C LEU A 127 -0.32 8.72 -8.90
N ASN A 128 -1.39 8.38 -8.18
CA ASN A 128 -2.74 8.40 -8.74
C ASN A 128 -3.44 9.75 -8.43
N PRO A 129 -3.56 10.67 -9.38
CA PRO A 129 -4.14 12.00 -9.15
C PRO A 129 -5.64 11.95 -8.83
N PHE A 130 -6.31 10.84 -9.10
CA PHE A 130 -7.74 10.62 -8.83
C PHE A 130 -7.99 9.84 -7.54
N GLY A 131 -6.94 9.49 -6.79
CA GLY A 131 -7.06 8.82 -5.49
C GLY A 131 -7.86 9.65 -4.49
N GLY A 132 -8.81 9.02 -3.81
CA GLY A 132 -9.62 9.63 -2.76
C GLY A 132 -10.41 10.86 -3.24
N LYS A 133 -10.42 11.94 -2.44
CA LYS A 133 -11.01 13.25 -2.78
C LYS A 133 -10.09 14.09 -3.70
N LYS A 134 -9.30 13.45 -4.58
CA LYS A 134 -8.25 14.10 -5.41
C LYS A 134 -7.18 14.80 -4.57
N LEU A 135 -6.85 14.23 -3.42
CA LEU A 135 -5.88 14.81 -2.48
C LEU A 135 -4.47 14.30 -2.71
N ALA A 136 -4.27 13.20 -3.44
CA ALA A 136 -2.95 12.61 -3.66
C ALA A 136 -1.88 13.59 -4.18
N PRO A 137 -2.17 14.50 -5.15
CA PRO A 137 -1.19 15.50 -5.57
C PRO A 137 -0.80 16.48 -4.44
N LYS A 138 -1.75 16.85 -3.58
CA LYS A 138 -1.50 17.70 -2.41
C LYS A 138 -0.69 16.96 -1.35
N THR A 139 -1.02 15.70 -1.09
CA THR A 139 -0.26 14.84 -0.17
C THR A 139 1.19 14.69 -0.64
N LEU A 140 1.40 14.43 -1.93
CA LEU A 140 2.73 14.38 -2.52
C LEU A 140 3.48 15.70 -2.34
N ALA A 141 2.86 16.82 -2.72
CA ALA A 141 3.52 18.13 -2.70
C ALA A 141 3.80 18.68 -1.29
N ASN A 142 2.87 18.47 -0.34
CA ASN A 142 2.93 19.11 0.97
C ASN A 142 3.54 18.22 2.05
N VAL A 143 3.55 16.90 1.87
CA VAL A 143 4.02 15.94 2.88
C VAL A 143 5.16 15.10 2.34
N VAL A 144 4.91 14.28 1.31
CA VAL A 144 5.88 13.28 0.86
C VAL A 144 7.16 13.93 0.34
N LYS A 145 7.04 14.85 -0.62
CA LYS A 145 8.16 15.50 -1.28
C LYS A 145 9.08 16.24 -0.28
N PRO A 146 8.58 17.13 0.59
CA PRO A 146 9.43 17.83 1.55
C PRO A 146 10.19 16.88 2.49
N LEU A 147 9.57 15.77 2.91
CA LEU A 147 10.21 14.80 3.81
C LEU A 147 11.30 14.00 3.09
N LEU A 148 11.07 13.58 1.85
CA LEU A 148 12.09 12.90 1.04
C LEU A 148 13.27 13.84 0.72
N GLU A 149 13.00 15.11 0.43
CA GLU A 149 14.03 16.14 0.21
C GLU A 149 14.86 16.41 1.48
N ASP A 150 14.20 16.50 2.64
CA ASP A 150 14.90 16.63 3.93
C ASP A 150 15.78 15.43 4.25
N ALA A 151 15.38 14.24 3.81
CA ALA A 151 16.15 13.00 3.94
C ALA A 151 17.23 12.80 2.86
N GLY A 152 17.37 13.73 1.90
CA GLY A 152 18.34 13.62 0.81
C GLY A 152 18.04 12.51 -0.19
N ILE A 153 16.79 12.04 -0.25
CA ILE A 153 16.36 10.94 -1.13
C ILE A 153 15.97 11.51 -2.49
N GLN A 154 16.58 10.99 -3.55
CA GLN A 154 16.22 11.31 -4.92
C GLN A 154 14.96 10.55 -5.33
N PHE A 155 14.13 11.13 -6.17
CA PHE A 155 12.95 10.43 -6.66
C PHE A 155 12.55 10.87 -8.06
N ASP A 156 12.07 9.91 -8.83
CA ASP A 156 11.40 10.17 -10.11
C ASP A 156 9.89 9.97 -9.91
N ILE A 157 9.08 10.89 -10.41
CA ILE A 157 7.62 10.85 -10.24
C ILE A 157 6.96 10.52 -11.58
N GLN A 158 6.20 9.43 -11.60
CA GLN A 158 5.28 9.13 -12.69
C GLN A 158 3.84 9.41 -12.25
N GLY A 159 3.28 10.48 -12.80
CA GLY A 159 1.85 10.75 -12.69
C GLY A 159 1.06 9.74 -13.52
N LEU A 160 0.11 9.05 -12.89
CA LEU A 160 -0.89 8.22 -13.56
C LEU A 160 -2.00 9.14 -14.07
N SER A 161 -1.70 9.99 -15.06
CA SER A 161 -2.70 10.83 -15.73
C SER A 161 -2.66 10.59 -17.23
N PHE A 162 -3.84 10.62 -17.85
CA PHE A 162 -4.07 10.73 -19.29
C PHE A 162 -3.01 11.61 -19.94
N THR A 163 -2.55 11.20 -21.12
CA THR A 163 -1.63 11.94 -22.01
C THR A 163 -0.16 11.63 -21.72
N SER A 164 0.35 10.58 -22.38
CA SER A 164 1.67 10.70 -22.98
C SER A 164 1.75 12.08 -23.67
N CYS A 165 2.62 12.96 -23.20
CA CYS A 165 3.00 14.20 -23.89
C CYS A 165 1.90 15.29 -24.00
N LEU A 166 1.81 16.19 -23.00
CA LEU A 166 1.81 17.63 -23.29
C LEU A 166 2.12 18.45 -22.02
N LEU A 167 3.37 18.90 -21.96
CA LEU A 167 3.87 20.19 -21.47
C LEU A 167 3.09 20.93 -20.36
N ILE A 168 3.85 21.25 -19.31
CA ILE A 168 4.03 22.60 -18.77
C ILE A 168 2.75 23.46 -18.70
N ALA A 169 2.33 23.74 -17.47
CA ALA A 169 1.68 24.96 -17.02
C ALA A 169 0.81 25.75 -18.02
N HIS A 170 -0.48 25.88 -17.68
CA HIS A 170 -1.54 26.70 -18.29
C HIS A 170 -2.50 25.93 -19.21
N ALA A 171 -3.66 25.54 -18.67
CA ALA A 171 -4.95 25.89 -19.24
C ALA A 171 -6.08 25.38 -18.35
N LYS A 172 -6.98 26.31 -18.00
CA LYS A 172 -8.34 26.02 -17.56
C LYS A 172 -9.05 25.17 -18.61
N PHE A 173 -10.09 24.45 -18.18
CA PHE A 173 -11.21 24.00 -19.01
C PHE A 173 -11.01 22.69 -19.81
N PHE A 174 -11.37 21.56 -19.20
CA PHE A 174 -12.30 20.62 -19.86
C PHE A 174 -12.91 19.66 -18.83
N THR A 175 -14.09 20.03 -18.33
CA THR A 175 -15.03 19.15 -17.63
C THR A 175 -15.86 18.45 -18.69
N ALA A 176 -15.50 17.22 -19.05
CA ALA A 176 -16.41 16.29 -19.70
C ALA A 176 -15.99 14.86 -19.36
N ILE A 177 -16.89 14.20 -18.66
CA ILE A 177 -16.82 12.83 -18.18
C ILE A 177 -16.79 11.90 -19.40
N SER A 178 -15.73 11.11 -19.53
CA SER A 178 -15.75 9.80 -20.18
C SER A 178 -14.91 8.87 -19.32
N GLU A 179 -15.58 8.27 -18.35
CA GLU A 179 -15.10 7.14 -17.56
C GLU A 179 -14.73 5.99 -18.49
N THR A 180 -13.74 5.17 -18.13
CA THR A 180 -13.41 3.82 -18.67
C THR A 180 -12.22 3.61 -19.64
N GLN A 181 -11.16 4.42 -19.66
CA GLN A 181 -9.87 4.01 -20.24
C GLN A 181 -8.75 4.69 -19.42
N HIS A 182 -8.09 4.13 -18.41
CA HIS A 182 -7.11 3.05 -18.47
C HIS A 182 -6.95 2.44 -17.04
N GLN A 183 -7.70 1.37 -16.73
CA GLN A 183 -7.25 0.44 -15.67
C GLN A 183 -5.92 -0.17 -16.13
N PHE A 184 -5.02 -0.55 -15.20
CA PHE A 184 -3.73 -1.21 -15.49
C PHE A 184 -2.56 -0.33 -15.94
N HIS A 185 -2.65 1.01 -15.88
CA HIS A 185 -1.49 1.86 -16.22
C HIS A 185 -0.33 1.66 -15.22
N ALA A 186 -0.61 1.53 -13.91
CA ALA A 186 0.46 1.29 -12.94
C ALA A 186 1.09 -0.10 -13.14
N LYS A 187 0.28 -1.06 -13.58
CA LYS A 187 0.73 -2.41 -13.95
C LYS A 187 1.69 -2.37 -15.14
N GLU A 188 1.36 -1.66 -16.21
CA GLU A 188 2.23 -1.51 -17.38
C GLU A 188 3.54 -0.80 -17.05
N VAL A 189 3.48 0.25 -16.23
CA VAL A 189 4.66 0.95 -15.74
C VAL A 189 5.53 -0.01 -14.92
N ALA A 190 4.98 -0.71 -13.93
CA ALA A 190 5.74 -1.66 -13.12
C ALA A 190 6.35 -2.80 -13.97
N ARG A 191 5.63 -3.29 -14.98
CA ARG A 191 6.12 -4.31 -15.90
C ARG A 191 7.31 -3.85 -16.75
N SER A 192 7.34 -2.58 -17.14
CA SER A 192 8.38 -2.03 -18.04
C SER A 192 9.47 -1.21 -17.34
N LEU A 193 9.30 -0.91 -16.05
CA LEU A 193 10.23 -0.10 -15.26
C LEU A 193 11.61 -0.77 -15.17
N ASP A 194 12.67 0.01 -15.38
CA ASP A 194 14.03 -0.44 -15.10
C ASP A 194 14.29 -0.34 -13.59
N LEU A 195 14.09 -1.46 -12.90
CA LEU A 195 14.18 -1.56 -11.45
C LEU A 195 15.60 -1.37 -10.92
N SER A 196 16.64 -1.55 -11.75
CA SER A 196 18.04 -1.38 -11.33
C SER A 196 18.41 0.06 -10.93
N LYS A 197 17.57 1.03 -11.32
CA LYS A 197 17.77 2.46 -11.05
C LYS A 197 17.21 2.92 -9.69
N TYR A 198 16.46 2.09 -9.00
CA TYR A 198 15.68 2.49 -7.83
C TYR A 198 15.84 1.49 -6.69
N ASP A 199 15.94 1.99 -5.47
CA ASP A 199 15.98 1.18 -4.25
C ASP A 199 14.57 0.70 -3.84
N GLY A 200 13.53 1.29 -4.42
CA GLY A 200 12.13 0.93 -4.16
C GLY A 200 11.12 1.73 -4.98
N ILE A 201 9.88 1.24 -4.98
CA ILE A 201 8.72 1.89 -5.60
C ILE A 201 7.83 2.45 -4.49
N VAL A 202 7.32 3.68 -4.64
CA VAL A 202 6.39 4.29 -3.67
C VAL A 202 5.06 4.57 -4.35
N CYS A 203 3.99 4.00 -3.80
CA CYS A 203 2.62 4.22 -4.25
C CYS A 203 1.94 5.30 -3.40
N VAL A 204 1.72 6.49 -3.97
CA VAL A 204 0.91 7.55 -3.36
C VAL A 204 -0.52 7.43 -3.88
N SER A 205 -1.26 6.48 -3.30
CA SER A 205 -2.61 6.11 -3.72
C SER A 205 -3.35 5.30 -2.64
N GLY A 206 -4.37 4.53 -3.03
CA GLY A 206 -4.97 3.47 -2.22
C GLY A 206 -4.54 2.08 -2.70
N ASP A 207 -5.15 1.05 -2.11
CA ASP A 207 -4.76 -0.35 -2.28
C ASP A 207 -4.77 -0.84 -3.75
N GLY A 208 -5.63 -0.29 -4.60
CA GLY A 208 -5.74 -0.70 -6.01
C GLY A 208 -4.45 -0.51 -6.82
N ILE A 209 -3.70 0.58 -6.59
CA ILE A 209 -2.43 0.81 -7.30
C ILE A 209 -1.36 -0.19 -6.85
N LEU A 210 -1.35 -0.56 -5.56
CA LEU A 210 -0.46 -1.59 -5.05
C LEU A 210 -0.72 -2.93 -5.77
N VAL A 211 -1.98 -3.31 -5.92
CA VAL A 211 -2.37 -4.53 -6.65
C VAL A 211 -1.89 -4.48 -8.12
N GLU A 212 -2.08 -3.35 -8.80
CA GLU A 212 -1.59 -3.17 -10.17
C GLU A 212 -0.07 -3.31 -10.27
N VAL A 213 0.69 -2.68 -9.36
CA VAL A 213 2.15 -2.77 -9.32
C VAL A 213 2.61 -4.21 -9.11
N VAL A 214 2.07 -4.91 -8.11
CA VAL A 214 2.43 -6.31 -7.83
C VAL A 214 2.12 -7.22 -9.01
N ASN A 215 0.94 -7.07 -9.64
CA ASN A 215 0.61 -7.84 -10.84
C ASN A 215 1.54 -7.50 -12.01
N GLY A 216 1.99 -6.24 -12.14
CA GLY A 216 2.92 -5.83 -13.18
C GLY A 216 4.31 -6.43 -12.98
N LEU A 217 4.80 -6.48 -11.74
CA LEU A 217 6.08 -7.12 -11.39
C LEU A 217 6.05 -8.63 -11.61
N LEU A 218 4.95 -9.29 -11.25
CA LEU A 218 4.78 -10.74 -11.42
C LEU A 218 4.58 -11.18 -12.88
N GLU A 219 4.28 -10.26 -13.79
CA GLU A 219 4.19 -10.53 -15.23
C GLU A 219 5.54 -10.42 -15.97
N ARG A 220 6.59 -9.95 -15.31
CA ARG A 220 7.92 -9.78 -15.92
C ARG A 220 8.64 -11.11 -16.08
N GLU A 221 9.55 -11.17 -17.05
CA GLU A 221 10.49 -12.29 -17.21
C GLU A 221 11.38 -12.48 -15.97
N ASP A 222 11.85 -11.37 -15.39
CA ASP A 222 12.69 -11.33 -14.19
C ASP A 222 11.87 -11.21 -12.90
N TRP A 223 10.62 -11.70 -12.88
CA TRP A 223 9.68 -11.50 -11.76
C TRP A 223 10.25 -11.90 -10.39
N GLU A 224 11.10 -12.93 -10.32
CA GLU A 224 11.66 -13.44 -9.07
C GLU A 224 12.58 -12.40 -8.39
N ALA A 225 13.32 -11.62 -9.19
CA ALA A 225 14.10 -10.48 -8.70
C ALA A 225 13.21 -9.25 -8.53
N ALA A 226 12.31 -9.00 -9.49
CA ALA A 226 11.46 -7.83 -9.52
C ALA A 226 10.51 -7.73 -8.31
N ILE A 227 9.92 -8.84 -7.87
CA ILE A 227 9.01 -8.88 -6.72
C ILE A 227 9.70 -8.62 -5.37
N LYS A 228 11.04 -8.75 -5.33
CA LYS A 228 11.85 -8.45 -4.14
C LYS A 228 12.15 -6.96 -3.99
N VAL A 229 11.83 -6.14 -4.98
CA VAL A 229 11.95 -4.67 -4.88
C VAL A 229 10.99 -4.16 -3.81
N PRO A 230 11.47 -3.41 -2.79
CA PRO A 230 10.61 -2.84 -1.77
C PRO A 230 9.52 -1.93 -2.34
N ILE A 231 8.30 -2.06 -1.82
CA ILE A 231 7.17 -1.21 -2.20
C ILE A 231 6.68 -0.44 -0.96
N GLY A 232 6.84 0.88 -1.00
CA GLY A 232 6.31 1.80 0.00
C GLY A 232 4.90 2.26 -0.36
N MET A 233 4.08 2.52 0.65
CA MET A 233 2.71 3.02 0.47
C MET A 233 2.49 4.31 1.24
N VAL A 234 1.84 5.28 0.62
CA VAL A 234 1.38 6.51 1.29
C VAL A 234 -0.13 6.60 1.12
N PRO A 235 -0.92 6.68 2.22
CA PRO A 235 -2.36 6.69 2.16
C PRO A 235 -2.85 7.97 1.46
N ALA A 236 -3.39 7.80 0.25
CA ALA A 236 -4.00 8.88 -0.52
C ALA A 236 -5.24 8.42 -1.31
N GLY A 237 -5.69 7.18 -1.08
CA GLY A 237 -6.87 6.59 -1.70
C GLY A 237 -8.12 6.66 -0.82
N THR A 238 -9.19 6.03 -1.31
CA THR A 238 -10.43 5.81 -0.55
C THR A 238 -10.36 4.56 0.34
N GLY A 239 -9.57 3.56 -0.06
CA GLY A 239 -9.23 2.39 0.73
C GLY A 239 -7.71 2.34 0.90
N ASN A 240 -7.26 2.24 2.15
CA ASN A 240 -5.87 2.25 2.55
C ASN A 240 -5.60 1.12 3.58
N GLY A 241 -6.24 -0.04 3.39
CA GLY A 241 -6.20 -1.16 4.34
C GLY A 241 -4.81 -1.76 4.53
N MET A 242 -4.01 -1.81 3.47
CA MET A 242 -2.65 -2.37 3.53
C MET A 242 -1.73 -1.46 4.36
N VAL A 243 -1.67 -0.16 4.03
CA VAL A 243 -0.82 0.79 4.76
C VAL A 243 -1.30 0.98 6.20
N LYS A 244 -2.62 0.91 6.45
CA LYS A 244 -3.16 0.86 7.81
C LYS A 244 -2.65 -0.37 8.57
N SER A 245 -2.67 -1.55 7.97
CA SER A 245 -2.17 -2.78 8.60
C SER A 245 -0.69 -2.69 8.96
N LEU A 246 0.14 -2.19 8.04
CA LEU A 246 1.57 -2.05 8.26
C LEU A 246 1.90 -1.07 9.39
N LEU A 247 1.29 0.11 9.39
CA LEU A 247 1.54 1.13 10.42
C LEU A 247 0.97 0.73 11.78
N ASP A 248 -0.22 0.13 11.81
CA ASP A 248 -0.82 -0.38 13.04
C ASP A 248 0.04 -1.47 13.71
N SER A 249 0.73 -2.28 12.91
CA SER A 249 1.63 -3.33 13.42
C SER A 249 2.83 -2.80 14.22
N VAL A 250 3.20 -1.54 14.01
CA VAL A 250 4.25 -0.82 14.76
C VAL A 250 3.68 0.27 15.66
N GLY A 251 2.36 0.31 15.84
CA GLY A 251 1.66 1.27 16.71
C GLY A 251 1.59 2.70 16.15
N GLU A 252 1.83 2.89 14.86
CA GLU A 252 1.83 4.20 14.21
C GLU A 252 0.46 4.56 13.58
N PRO A 253 0.04 5.84 13.63
CA PRO A 253 -1.18 6.29 12.95
C PRO A 253 -1.09 6.18 11.43
N CYS A 254 -2.20 5.79 10.78
CA CYS A 254 -2.29 5.74 9.32
C CYS A 254 -2.42 7.16 8.73
N THR A 255 -1.29 7.87 8.62
CA THR A 255 -1.20 9.17 7.97
C THR A 255 -0.06 9.21 6.96
N ALA A 256 -0.11 10.16 6.03
CA ALA A 256 0.94 10.32 5.03
C ALA A 256 2.32 10.62 5.65
N SER A 257 2.38 11.31 6.78
CA SER A 257 3.64 11.65 7.44
C SER A 257 4.32 10.42 8.03
N TYR A 258 3.59 9.60 8.80
CA TYR A 258 4.11 8.35 9.38
C TYR A 258 4.48 7.36 8.27
N ALA A 259 3.62 7.21 7.26
CA ALA A 259 3.92 6.37 6.10
C ALA A 259 5.20 6.79 5.37
N THR A 260 5.40 8.10 5.16
CA THR A 260 6.62 8.62 4.52
C THR A 260 7.85 8.44 5.41
N LEU A 261 7.72 8.64 6.72
CA LEU A 261 8.80 8.40 7.69
C LEU A 261 9.23 6.93 7.69
N ALA A 262 8.28 5.99 7.70
CA ALA A 262 8.57 4.56 7.59
C ALA A 262 9.32 4.21 6.29
N ILE A 263 8.94 4.83 5.16
CA ILE A 263 9.66 4.68 3.88
C ILE A 263 11.09 5.21 3.98
N ILE A 264 11.29 6.37 4.60
CA ILE A 264 12.63 6.97 4.79
C ILE A 264 13.50 6.09 5.67
N ARG A 265 12.95 5.51 6.74
CA ARG A 265 13.67 4.57 7.64
C ARG A 265 14.11 3.30 6.91
N GLY A 266 13.39 2.89 5.87
CA GLY A 266 13.82 1.80 4.99
C GLY A 266 13.66 0.39 5.58
N HIS A 267 13.02 0.23 6.73
CA HIS A 267 12.68 -1.08 7.27
C HIS A 267 11.70 -1.82 6.34
N LYS A 268 11.96 -3.11 6.11
CA LYS A 268 11.23 -3.93 5.13
C LYS A 268 10.54 -5.09 5.84
N LYS A 269 9.36 -5.45 5.37
CA LYS A 269 8.60 -6.63 5.82
C LYS A 269 8.07 -7.39 4.62
N SER A 270 8.24 -8.71 4.61
CA SER A 270 7.69 -9.56 3.56
C SER A 270 6.18 -9.73 3.74
N LEU A 271 5.45 -9.76 2.62
CA LEU A 271 4.01 -9.92 2.58
C LEU A 271 3.63 -11.09 1.66
N ASP A 272 2.56 -11.76 2.01
CA ASP A 272 2.03 -12.88 1.24
C ASP A 272 1.24 -12.40 0.03
N VAL A 273 1.44 -13.08 -1.11
CA VAL A 273 0.67 -12.85 -2.35
C VAL A 273 -0.21 -14.07 -2.62
N ALA A 274 -1.52 -13.86 -2.67
CA ALA A 274 -2.49 -14.87 -3.07
C ALA A 274 -2.58 -14.96 -4.60
N THR A 275 -2.41 -16.17 -5.15
CA THR A 275 -2.70 -16.45 -6.56
C THR A 275 -4.17 -16.82 -6.72
N ILE A 276 -4.88 -16.08 -7.57
CA ILE A 276 -6.30 -16.29 -7.82
C ILE A 276 -6.48 -16.73 -9.27
N LYS A 277 -7.19 -17.84 -9.47
CA LYS A 277 -7.52 -18.38 -10.78
C LYS A 277 -9.04 -18.43 -10.96
N GLN A 278 -9.55 -17.82 -12.02
CA GLN A 278 -10.96 -17.82 -12.39
C GLN A 278 -11.10 -18.25 -13.85
N GLY A 279 -11.48 -19.51 -14.06
CA GLY A 279 -11.41 -20.11 -15.41
C GLY A 279 -9.98 -20.08 -15.93
N ASP A 280 -9.78 -19.45 -17.09
CA ASP A 280 -8.47 -19.26 -17.71
C ASP A 280 -7.75 -17.98 -17.23
N ALA A 281 -8.46 -17.09 -16.53
CA ALA A 281 -7.88 -15.86 -16.00
C ALA A 281 -7.11 -16.13 -14.71
N LYS A 282 -5.95 -15.48 -14.56
CA LYS A 282 -5.12 -15.52 -13.36
C LYS A 282 -4.73 -14.11 -12.95
N PHE A 283 -4.86 -13.82 -11.66
CA PHE A 283 -4.48 -12.54 -11.08
C PHE A 283 -3.99 -12.72 -9.65
N PHE A 284 -3.27 -11.73 -9.15
CA PHE A 284 -2.65 -11.77 -7.83
C PHE A 284 -3.33 -10.77 -6.88
N SER A 285 -3.59 -11.20 -5.66
CA SER A 285 -4.09 -10.35 -4.57
C SER A 285 -3.12 -10.37 -3.40
N ILE A 286 -3.14 -9.30 -2.63
CA ILE A 286 -2.19 -9.02 -1.53
C ILE A 286 -2.91 -8.52 -0.29
N LEU A 287 -4.13 -8.01 -0.43
CA LEU A 287 -4.92 -7.45 0.67
C LEU A 287 -6.03 -8.43 1.05
N MET A 288 -7.04 -8.52 0.18
CA MET A 288 -8.23 -9.31 0.42
C MET A 288 -8.91 -9.75 -0.87
N LEU A 289 -9.77 -10.76 -0.73
CA LEU A 289 -10.77 -11.14 -1.71
C LEU A 289 -12.12 -11.24 -1.00
N SER A 290 -13.15 -10.61 -1.57
CA SER A 290 -14.51 -10.61 -1.02
C SER A 290 -15.52 -11.20 -2.01
N TRP A 291 -16.51 -11.89 -1.47
CA TRP A 291 -17.71 -12.34 -2.19
C TRP A 291 -18.96 -12.12 -1.34
N GLY A 292 -20.09 -11.88 -2.00
CA GLY A 292 -21.38 -11.60 -1.35
C GLY A 292 -21.53 -10.13 -0.95
N LEU A 293 -22.07 -9.89 0.24
CA LEU A 293 -22.50 -8.56 0.73
C LEU A 293 -21.47 -7.46 0.44
N VAL A 294 -20.20 -7.73 0.66
CA VAL A 294 -19.16 -6.69 0.61
C VAL A 294 -18.70 -6.42 -0.80
N ALA A 295 -18.61 -7.46 -1.63
CA ALA A 295 -18.40 -7.27 -3.06
C ALA A 295 -19.56 -6.45 -3.68
N ASP A 296 -20.81 -6.73 -3.26
CA ASP A 296 -21.97 -5.91 -3.66
C ASP A 296 -21.83 -4.45 -3.17
N ILE A 297 -21.33 -4.22 -1.95
CA ILE A 297 -21.08 -2.87 -1.44
C ILE A 297 -20.02 -2.16 -2.27
N ASP A 298 -18.88 -2.80 -2.53
CA ASP A 298 -17.79 -2.21 -3.31
C ASP A 298 -18.24 -1.86 -4.72
N ILE A 299 -18.87 -2.80 -5.43
CA ILE A 299 -19.30 -2.65 -6.82
C ILE A 299 -20.47 -1.68 -6.94
N GLU A 300 -21.56 -1.93 -6.21
CA GLU A 300 -22.80 -1.18 -6.43
C GLU A 300 -22.75 0.23 -5.81
N SER A 301 -21.84 0.51 -4.87
CA SER A 301 -21.62 1.85 -4.34
C SER A 301 -20.82 2.77 -5.28
N GLU A 302 -20.19 2.24 -6.34
CA GLU A 302 -19.43 3.04 -7.31
C GLU A 302 -20.28 4.14 -7.97
N LYS A 303 -21.59 3.91 -8.15
CA LYS A 303 -22.53 4.95 -8.62
C LYS A 303 -22.61 6.18 -7.71
N TYR A 304 -22.11 6.07 -6.47
CA TYR A 304 -22.04 7.15 -5.50
C TYR A 304 -20.61 7.63 -5.22
N ARG A 305 -19.69 7.50 -6.19
CA ARG A 305 -18.29 7.93 -6.04
C ARG A 305 -18.14 9.40 -5.63
N TRP A 306 -19.13 10.24 -5.94
CA TRP A 306 -19.20 11.64 -5.49
C TRP A 306 -19.25 11.81 -3.96
N MET A 307 -19.70 10.78 -3.21
CA MET A 307 -19.73 10.78 -1.74
C MET A 307 -18.36 10.45 -1.11
N GLY A 308 -17.34 10.12 -1.90
CA GLY A 308 -16.05 9.67 -1.37
C GLY A 308 -16.17 8.34 -0.61
N SER A 309 -15.49 8.22 0.54
CA SER A 309 -15.52 7.00 1.37
C SER A 309 -16.90 6.70 1.98
N ALA A 310 -17.69 7.74 2.29
CA ALA A 310 -19.02 7.60 2.89
C ALA A 310 -20.01 6.78 2.02
N ARG A 311 -19.70 6.58 0.73
CA ARG A 311 -20.48 5.70 -0.15
C ARG A 311 -20.54 4.26 0.36
N LEU A 312 -19.46 3.79 1.01
CA LEU A 312 -19.36 2.42 1.50
C LEU A 312 -20.34 2.24 2.66
N ASP A 313 -20.33 3.16 3.63
CA ASP A 313 -21.23 3.13 4.79
C ASP A 313 -22.70 3.28 4.38
N PHE A 314 -22.99 4.25 3.50
CA PHE A 314 -24.34 4.48 2.99
C PHE A 314 -24.89 3.22 2.31
N TYR A 315 -24.08 2.62 1.43
CA TYR A 315 -24.51 1.46 0.70
C TYR A 315 -24.57 0.20 1.55
N ALA A 316 -23.66 0.05 2.51
CA ALA A 316 -23.70 -1.00 3.51
C ALA A 316 -25.02 -0.96 4.29
N LEU A 317 -25.43 0.21 4.77
CA LEU A 317 -26.72 0.38 5.45
C LEU A 317 -27.89 -0.06 4.56
N GLN A 318 -27.91 0.39 3.30
CA GLN A 318 -28.95 0.01 2.35
C GLN A 318 -29.00 -1.51 2.11
N ARG A 319 -27.84 -2.18 2.00
CA ARG A 319 -27.73 -3.62 1.79
C ARG A 319 -28.04 -4.43 3.05
N ILE A 320 -27.73 -3.91 4.24
CA ILE A 320 -28.11 -4.53 5.52
C ILE A 320 -29.63 -4.55 5.68
N LEU A 321 -30.32 -3.46 5.32
CA LEU A 321 -31.79 -3.40 5.35
C LEU A 321 -32.44 -4.34 4.34
N HIS A 322 -31.76 -4.65 3.23
CA HIS A 322 -32.24 -5.53 2.17
C HIS A 322 -31.25 -6.66 1.88
N LEU A 323 -30.95 -7.44 2.91
CA LEU A 323 -29.88 -8.44 2.87
C LEU A 323 -30.14 -9.50 1.80
N ARG A 324 -29.14 -9.74 0.93
CA ARG A 324 -29.17 -10.87 -0.02
C ARG A 324 -28.45 -12.06 0.59
N ARG A 325 -28.84 -13.25 0.15
CA ARG A 325 -28.16 -14.51 0.45
C ARG A 325 -27.60 -15.08 -0.84
N TYR A 326 -26.37 -15.57 -0.78
CA TYR A 326 -25.62 -16.05 -1.93
C TYR A 326 -25.42 -17.55 -1.80
N SER A 327 -25.94 -18.31 -2.76
CA SER A 327 -25.76 -19.76 -2.79
C SER A 327 -24.39 -20.11 -3.38
N GLY A 328 -23.68 -21.01 -2.73
CA GLY A 328 -22.34 -21.43 -3.13
C GLY A 328 -21.78 -22.47 -2.19
N ARG A 329 -20.60 -22.97 -2.52
CA ARG A 329 -19.78 -23.87 -1.71
C ARG A 329 -18.37 -23.32 -1.63
N ILE A 330 -17.82 -23.26 -0.43
CA ILE A 330 -16.41 -22.98 -0.22
C ILE A 330 -15.73 -24.33 -0.01
N SER A 331 -14.60 -24.53 -0.67
CA SER A 331 -13.67 -25.61 -0.34
C SER A 331 -12.34 -24.98 0.06
N PHE A 332 -11.72 -25.45 1.14
CA PHE A 332 -10.47 -24.88 1.63
C PHE A 332 -9.61 -25.93 2.31
N VAL A 333 -8.30 -25.67 2.38
CA VAL A 333 -7.36 -26.46 3.17
C VAL A 333 -7.14 -25.71 4.49
N PRO A 334 -7.52 -26.28 5.64
CA PRO A 334 -7.36 -25.61 6.93
C PRO A 334 -5.88 -25.52 7.32
N ALA A 335 -5.50 -24.42 7.96
CA ALA A 335 -4.22 -24.32 8.64
C ALA A 335 -4.19 -25.25 9.88
N PRO A 336 -3.00 -25.65 10.36
CA PRO A 336 -2.88 -26.46 11.57
C PRO A 336 -3.66 -25.87 12.76
N GLY A 337 -4.49 -26.70 13.40
CA GLY A 337 -5.37 -26.30 14.51
C GLY A 337 -6.78 -25.84 14.10
N TYR A 338 -7.05 -25.69 12.80
CA TYR A 338 -8.38 -25.32 12.27
C TYR A 338 -9.04 -26.45 11.51
N GLU A 339 -8.52 -27.67 11.64
CA GLU A 339 -8.99 -28.83 10.89
C GLU A 339 -10.44 -29.15 11.24
N THR A 340 -10.95 -28.77 12.41
CA THR A 340 -12.35 -29.04 12.79
C THR A 340 -13.38 -28.18 12.06
N HIS A 341 -12.97 -27.16 11.29
CA HIS A 341 -13.88 -26.31 10.55
C HIS A 341 -14.24 -26.91 9.18
N GLY A 342 -15.54 -26.96 8.88
CA GLY A 342 -16.08 -27.49 7.63
C GLY A 342 -16.08 -29.02 7.55
N GLU A 343 -16.81 -29.54 6.58
CA GLU A 343 -16.94 -30.99 6.36
C GLU A 343 -15.78 -31.50 5.50
N PRO A 344 -15.21 -32.70 5.78
CA PRO A 344 -14.19 -33.29 4.91
C PRO A 344 -14.73 -33.44 3.49
N THR A 345 -13.91 -33.10 2.50
CA THR A 345 -14.28 -33.25 1.09
C THR A 345 -13.07 -33.67 0.27
N SER A 346 -13.29 -34.40 -0.82
CA SER A 346 -12.24 -34.65 -1.81
C SER A 346 -12.11 -33.45 -2.74
N TYR A 347 -10.90 -33.14 -3.19
CA TYR A 347 -10.71 -32.17 -4.25
C TYR A 347 -11.47 -32.60 -5.52
N SER A 348 -12.38 -31.75 -6.01
CA SER A 348 -13.20 -32.04 -7.20
C SER A 348 -12.74 -31.30 -8.46
N GLY A 349 -11.49 -30.84 -8.50
CA GLY A 349 -11.00 -30.03 -9.62
C GLY A 349 -10.64 -30.84 -10.86
N ASN A 350 -11.61 -31.05 -11.74
CA ASN A 350 -11.30 -31.06 -13.18
C ASN A 350 -10.98 -29.61 -13.59
N PHE A 351 -9.71 -29.21 -13.51
CA PHE A 351 -9.21 -28.11 -14.33
C PHE A 351 -9.04 -28.63 -15.76
N GLY A 352 -10.15 -28.86 -16.46
CA GLY A 352 -10.17 -29.20 -17.87
C GLY A 352 -9.83 -27.99 -18.74
N GLY A 353 -8.62 -27.47 -18.62
CA GLY A 353 -7.94 -26.86 -19.76
C GLY A 353 -7.19 -27.99 -20.42
N LYS A 354 -7.57 -28.37 -21.63
CA LYS A 354 -6.63 -29.13 -22.49
C LYS A 354 -5.33 -28.36 -22.45
N ASP A 355 -4.22 -29.01 -22.11
CA ASP A 355 -2.94 -28.59 -22.66
C ASP A 355 -3.20 -28.38 -24.15
N ILE A 356 -3.13 -27.13 -24.60
CA ILE A 356 -3.24 -26.85 -26.02
C ILE A 356 -1.94 -27.38 -26.61
N VAL A 357 -1.91 -28.68 -26.91
CA VAL A 357 -1.18 -29.20 -28.05
C VAL A 357 -1.81 -28.49 -29.24
N PHE A 358 -1.21 -27.36 -29.61
CA PHE A 358 -1.47 -26.75 -30.89
C PHE A 358 -1.07 -27.79 -31.93
N GLU A 359 -2.06 -28.40 -32.58
CA GLU A 359 -1.81 -29.06 -33.85
C GLU A 359 -1.10 -28.05 -34.76
N LYS A 360 0.06 -28.48 -35.25
CA LYS A 360 0.89 -27.73 -36.19
C LYS A 360 0.04 -27.34 -37.40
N SER A 361 -0.25 -26.05 -37.57
CA SER A 361 -0.24 -25.50 -38.92
C SER A 361 1.17 -25.03 -39.20
N GLU A 362 1.83 -25.69 -40.15
CA GLU A 362 3.16 -25.33 -40.60
C GLU A 362 3.20 -23.87 -41.07
N GLY A 363 4.19 -23.12 -40.56
CA GLY A 363 4.62 -21.85 -41.14
C GLY A 363 4.18 -20.58 -40.41
N SER A 364 4.88 -20.21 -39.32
CA SER A 364 5.54 -18.90 -39.14
C SER A 364 5.94 -18.66 -37.67
N SER A 365 7.24 -18.46 -37.46
CA SER A 365 7.98 -17.95 -36.28
C SER A 365 7.37 -17.98 -34.87
N ALA A 366 8.02 -18.78 -34.02
CA ALA A 366 8.25 -18.64 -32.57
C ALA A 366 7.09 -18.14 -31.67
N LYS A 367 6.45 -19.08 -30.97
CA LYS A 367 5.56 -18.84 -29.83
C LYS A 367 6.36 -18.36 -28.61
N VAL A 368 5.90 -17.30 -27.95
CA VAL A 368 6.34 -16.90 -26.61
C VAL A 368 5.37 -17.51 -25.60
N GLU A 369 5.76 -18.60 -24.97
CA GLU A 369 5.06 -19.18 -23.80
C GLU A 369 5.50 -18.47 -22.50
N GLY A 370 4.51 -18.09 -21.68
CA GLY A 370 4.57 -17.90 -20.22
C GLY A 370 5.80 -17.27 -19.56
N GLN A 371 6.00 -15.96 -19.70
CA GLN A 371 7.19 -15.29 -19.13
C GLN A 371 7.07 -14.86 -17.65
N GLY A 372 5.87 -14.78 -17.05
CA GLY A 372 5.66 -14.36 -15.66
C GLY A 372 5.47 -15.49 -14.64
N TYR A 373 5.28 -15.13 -13.36
CA TYR A 373 5.00 -16.06 -12.28
C TYR A 373 3.76 -16.93 -12.58
N GLN A 374 3.92 -18.25 -12.46
CA GLN A 374 2.84 -19.18 -12.81
C GLN A 374 1.85 -19.47 -11.70
N GLY A 375 2.16 -19.08 -10.47
CA GLY A 375 1.48 -19.55 -9.27
C GLY A 375 2.31 -20.63 -8.57
N PRO A 376 1.92 -21.03 -7.36
CA PRO A 376 2.68 -22.00 -6.59
C PRO A 376 2.50 -23.40 -7.18
N ASP A 377 3.59 -24.17 -7.24
CA ASP A 377 3.56 -25.59 -7.64
C ASP A 377 3.08 -26.44 -6.46
N VAL A 378 1.77 -26.70 -6.41
CA VAL A 378 1.12 -27.44 -5.32
C VAL A 378 0.23 -28.53 -5.91
N LYS A 379 0.47 -29.77 -5.47
CA LYS A 379 -0.40 -30.91 -5.76
C LYS A 379 -1.67 -30.81 -4.92
N LEU A 380 -2.69 -30.16 -5.48
CA LEU A 380 -3.93 -29.87 -4.77
C LEU A 380 -4.69 -31.15 -4.38
N GLU A 381 -4.54 -32.23 -5.12
CA GLU A 381 -5.25 -33.50 -4.94
C GLU A 381 -4.85 -34.23 -3.65
N GLU A 382 -3.64 -33.98 -3.16
CA GLU A 382 -3.08 -34.65 -1.98
C GLU A 382 -3.42 -33.91 -0.67
N LEU A 383 -4.06 -32.75 -0.74
CA LEU A 383 -4.36 -31.91 0.42
C LEU A 383 -5.65 -32.33 1.15
N SER A 384 -5.70 -32.05 2.45
CA SER A 384 -6.85 -32.32 3.31
C SER A 384 -7.95 -31.26 3.14
N TRP A 385 -8.70 -31.34 2.04
CA TRP A 385 -9.77 -30.39 1.75
C TRP A 385 -10.96 -30.51 2.69
N ARG A 386 -11.50 -29.34 3.03
CA ARG A 386 -12.75 -29.14 3.76
C ARG A 386 -13.73 -28.36 2.89
N SER A 387 -15.03 -28.45 3.18
CA SER A 387 -16.04 -27.62 2.53
C SER A 387 -17.08 -27.08 3.49
N ILE A 388 -17.62 -25.91 3.14
CA ILE A 388 -18.78 -25.29 3.78
C ILE A 388 -19.77 -24.97 2.66
N ASP A 389 -21.00 -25.43 2.82
CA ASP A 389 -22.09 -25.11 1.91
C ASP A 389 -22.87 -23.90 2.43
N GLY A 390 -23.31 -23.06 1.50
CA GLY A 390 -24.13 -21.88 1.79
C GLY A 390 -25.58 -22.24 2.17
N PRO A 391 -26.45 -21.22 2.26
CA PRO A 391 -26.25 -19.87 1.74
C PRO A 391 -25.35 -18.99 2.62
N PHE A 392 -24.55 -18.15 1.97
CA PHE A 392 -23.68 -17.18 2.63
C PHE A 392 -24.27 -15.77 2.59
N VAL A 393 -23.88 -14.93 3.55
CA VAL A 393 -24.10 -13.47 3.48
C VAL A 393 -22.87 -12.79 2.86
N SER A 394 -21.67 -13.15 3.32
CA SER A 394 -20.41 -12.69 2.75
C SER A 394 -19.32 -13.72 3.02
N ILE A 395 -18.31 -13.75 2.16
CA ILE A 395 -17.04 -14.47 2.36
C ILE A 395 -15.92 -13.47 2.17
N TRP A 396 -14.97 -13.48 3.11
CA TRP A 396 -13.82 -12.59 3.13
C TRP A 396 -12.56 -13.45 3.31
N LEU A 397 -11.59 -13.28 2.42
CA LEU A 397 -10.24 -13.84 2.54
C LEU A 397 -9.28 -12.68 2.75
N HIS A 398 -8.51 -12.70 3.84
CA HIS A 398 -7.64 -11.61 4.25
C HIS A 398 -6.20 -12.10 4.41
N ASN A 399 -5.27 -11.36 3.82
CA ASN A 399 -3.84 -11.53 4.08
C ASN A 399 -3.37 -10.62 5.23
N VAL A 400 -4.09 -9.53 5.50
CA VAL A 400 -3.75 -8.54 6.53
C VAL A 400 -4.94 -8.17 7.41
N PRO A 401 -4.73 -7.62 8.62
CA PRO A 401 -5.81 -7.37 9.57
C PRO A 401 -6.86 -6.36 9.13
N TRP A 402 -6.43 -5.29 8.46
CA TRP A 402 -7.30 -4.17 8.09
C TRP A 402 -7.70 -4.24 6.62
N GLY A 403 -8.99 -4.33 6.33
CA GLY A 403 -9.55 -4.23 4.97
C GLY A 403 -9.76 -2.78 4.52
N GLY A 404 -9.69 -1.83 5.45
CA GLY A 404 -9.79 -0.39 5.25
C GLY A 404 -9.40 0.35 6.53
N GLU A 405 -9.29 1.68 6.50
CA GLU A 405 -8.79 2.48 7.64
C GLU A 405 -9.58 2.26 8.95
N ASP A 406 -10.89 2.02 8.82
CA ASP A 406 -11.82 1.83 9.94
C ASP A 406 -12.34 0.39 10.06
N ILE A 407 -11.76 -0.57 9.32
CA ILE A 407 -12.29 -1.93 9.20
C ILE A 407 -11.19 -2.96 9.50
N MET A 408 -11.02 -3.31 10.78
CA MET A 408 -10.19 -4.43 11.22
C MET A 408 -11.00 -5.73 11.14
N ALA A 409 -11.03 -6.36 9.97
CA ALA A 409 -11.85 -7.54 9.72
C ALA A 409 -11.19 -8.86 10.15
N ALA A 410 -9.85 -8.89 10.25
CA ALA A 410 -9.09 -10.10 10.56
C ALA A 410 -8.00 -9.83 11.60
N PRO A 411 -8.35 -9.55 12.88
CA PRO A 411 -7.38 -9.15 13.91
C PRO A 411 -6.23 -10.14 14.12
N ASP A 412 -6.48 -11.43 13.89
CA ASP A 412 -5.48 -12.50 14.04
C ASP A 412 -4.68 -12.79 12.76
N ALA A 413 -4.97 -12.10 11.66
CA ALA A 413 -4.18 -12.19 10.44
C ALA A 413 -2.76 -11.70 10.75
N LYS A 414 -1.78 -12.59 10.58
CA LYS A 414 -0.38 -12.23 10.78
C LYS A 414 0.29 -12.15 9.43
N GLU A 415 0.95 -11.03 9.20
CA GLU A 415 1.94 -10.89 8.13
C GLU A 415 3.09 -11.86 8.45
N ASN A 416 3.39 -12.78 7.55
CA ASN A 416 4.50 -13.71 7.68
C ASN A 416 4.35 -14.72 8.85
N LYS A 417 3.32 -15.56 8.79
CA LYS A 417 3.51 -16.92 9.31
C LYS A 417 4.01 -17.78 8.16
N VAL A 418 5.08 -18.54 8.41
CA VAL A 418 5.37 -19.79 7.69
C VAL A 418 4.25 -20.79 8.05
N ILE A 419 3.00 -20.46 7.72
CA ILE A 419 1.92 -21.43 7.65
C ILE A 419 2.01 -21.97 6.24
N SER A 420 2.16 -23.30 6.15
CA SER A 420 2.02 -24.04 4.92
C SER A 420 0.76 -23.58 4.17
N GLN A 421 0.95 -22.95 3.02
CA GLN A 421 0.08 -23.01 1.85
C GLN A 421 -1.44 -23.09 2.19
N SER A 422 -2.04 -21.97 2.58
CA SER A 422 -3.51 -21.90 2.67
C SER A 422 -4.10 -21.80 1.27
N VAL A 423 -4.69 -22.89 0.77
CA VAL A 423 -5.40 -22.91 -0.52
C VAL A 423 -6.91 -22.83 -0.28
N CYS A 424 -7.57 -21.86 -0.90
CA CYS A 424 -9.02 -21.71 -0.87
C CYS A 424 -9.58 -21.74 -2.29
N LYS A 425 -10.66 -22.50 -2.49
CA LYS A 425 -11.39 -22.63 -3.75
C LYS A 425 -12.87 -22.34 -3.50
N VAL A 426 -13.38 -21.29 -4.13
CA VAL A 426 -14.80 -20.92 -4.01
C VAL A 426 -15.55 -21.42 -5.24
N HIS A 427 -16.50 -22.33 -5.03
CA HIS A 427 -17.44 -22.79 -6.05
C HIS A 427 -18.75 -22.02 -5.93
N ILE A 428 -19.05 -21.19 -6.91
CA ILE A 428 -20.31 -20.44 -6.94
C ILE A 428 -21.36 -21.27 -7.69
N PHE A 429 -22.40 -21.69 -6.99
CA PHE A 429 -23.59 -22.26 -7.60
C PHE A 429 -24.60 -21.15 -7.83
N THR A 430 -24.59 -20.56 -9.03
CA THR A 430 -25.70 -19.70 -9.43
C THR A 430 -26.91 -20.60 -9.68
N SER A 431 -27.81 -20.73 -8.71
CA SER A 431 -29.16 -21.18 -9.04
C SER A 431 -29.69 -20.16 -10.05
N SER A 432 -30.08 -20.64 -11.24
CA SER A 432 -30.65 -19.84 -12.31
C SER A 432 -31.99 -19.23 -11.86
N TYR A 433 -31.93 -18.16 -11.06
CA TYR A 433 -32.99 -17.18 -10.99
C TYR A 433 -32.78 -16.24 -12.17
N SER A 434 -33.59 -16.44 -13.20
CA SER A 434 -33.73 -15.58 -14.38
C SER A 434 -33.97 -14.14 -13.95
N TYR A 435 -32.92 -13.36 -13.74
CA TYR A 435 -32.98 -11.90 -13.84
C TYR A 435 -32.99 -11.54 -15.32
N LYS A 436 -34.15 -11.71 -15.96
CA LYS A 436 -34.48 -10.96 -17.18
C LYS A 436 -34.73 -9.50 -16.76
N GLN A 437 -33.64 -8.76 -16.53
CA GLN A 437 -33.67 -7.31 -16.69
C GLN A 437 -32.47 -6.91 -17.53
N HIS A 438 -32.81 -6.30 -18.66
CA HIS A 438 -31.93 -5.91 -19.74
C HIS A 438 -30.73 -5.06 -19.29
N HIS A 439 -29.53 -5.62 -19.39
CA HIS A 439 -28.36 -4.89 -19.86
C HIS A 439 -27.60 -5.79 -20.83
N HIS A 440 -27.89 -5.63 -22.12
CA HIS A 440 -27.03 -6.14 -23.18
C HIS A 440 -25.69 -5.41 -23.08
N ILE A 441 -24.65 -6.05 -22.54
CA ILE A 441 -23.27 -5.69 -22.86
C ILE A 441 -23.01 -6.31 -24.24
N LEU A 442 -23.27 -5.51 -25.27
CA LEU A 442 -22.90 -5.84 -26.65
C LEU A 442 -21.37 -5.92 -26.73
N TRP A 443 -20.85 -7.13 -26.91
CA TRP A 443 -19.62 -7.32 -27.67
C TRP A 443 -19.98 -7.00 -29.13
N ALA A 444 -19.52 -5.85 -29.63
CA ALA A 444 -19.63 -5.51 -31.04
C ALA A 444 -18.24 -5.63 -31.67
N GLU A 445 -18.00 -6.76 -32.35
CA GLU A 445 -16.99 -6.83 -33.41
C GLU A 445 -17.34 -5.81 -34.50
N HIS A 446 -16.44 -4.86 -34.74
CA HIS A 446 -16.61 -3.90 -35.81
C HIS A 446 -16.13 -4.51 -37.13
N LYS A 447 -17.04 -5.13 -37.88
CA LYS A 447 -16.96 -5.22 -39.34
C LYS A 447 -18.02 -4.30 -39.95
N GLY A 448 -17.54 -3.24 -40.63
CA GLY A 448 -18.25 -2.62 -41.75
C GLY A 448 -19.54 -1.81 -41.49
N SER A 449 -19.40 -0.50 -41.64
CA SER A 449 -20.40 0.42 -42.24
C SER A 449 -21.58 0.95 -41.40
N THR A 450 -21.64 2.29 -41.43
CA THR A 450 -22.83 3.17 -41.43
C THR A 450 -23.57 3.47 -40.11
N ILE A 451 -23.28 4.67 -39.62
CA ILE A 451 -23.96 5.44 -38.56
C ILE A 451 -25.45 5.67 -38.89
N LYS A 452 -26.36 5.34 -37.96
CA LYS A 452 -27.64 6.06 -37.78
C LYS A 452 -28.03 6.20 -36.30
N LYS A 453 -28.29 7.46 -35.93
CA LYS A 453 -28.80 7.99 -34.67
C LYS A 453 -30.08 7.28 -34.19
N CYS A 454 -30.26 7.15 -32.86
CA CYS A 454 -31.59 7.24 -32.24
C CYS A 454 -31.52 7.84 -30.81
N ARG A 455 -32.36 8.87 -30.61
CA ARG A 455 -32.62 9.63 -29.36
C ARG A 455 -33.79 9.00 -28.56
N TYR A 456 -33.87 9.37 -27.27
CA TYR A 456 -35.03 9.29 -26.33
C TYR A 456 -35.36 7.88 -25.77
N PHE A 457 -35.85 7.67 -24.53
CA PHE A 457 -36.74 8.49 -23.68
C PHE A 457 -36.66 8.09 -22.18
N ILE A 458 -36.75 9.08 -21.27
CA ILE A 458 -36.90 8.95 -19.81
C ILE A 458 -38.39 8.75 -19.46
N ARG A 459 -38.74 7.76 -18.62
CA ARG A 459 -39.90 7.80 -17.70
C ARG A 459 -39.76 6.66 -16.68
N GLN A 460 -39.44 6.97 -15.43
CA GLN A 460 -40.39 7.07 -14.31
C GLN A 460 -41.13 5.75 -14.02
N LEU A 461 -40.79 5.12 -12.89
CA LEU A 461 -41.77 4.51 -11.98
C LEU A 461 -41.26 4.67 -10.54
N ARG A 462 -42.25 5.00 -9.70
CA ARG A 462 -42.22 5.32 -8.27
C ARG A 462 -41.66 4.22 -7.39
#